data_AF-A0A7K4L1J7-F1
#
_entry.id   AF-A0A7K4L1J7-F1
#
_cell.length_a   1.000
_cell.length_b   1.000
_cell.length_c   1.000
_cell.angle_alpha   90.00
_cell.angle_beta   90.00
_cell.angle_gamma   90.00
#
_symmetry.space_group_name_H-M   'P 1'
#
loop_
_entity.id
_entity.type
_entity.pdbx_description
1 polymer ?
#
loop_
_entity_poly.entity_id
_entity_poly.type
_entity_poly.pdbx_seq_one_letter_code
_entity_poly.pdbx_strand_id
1 'polypeptide(L)'
;KKEGGGGSDYHALGAMEVICSSMAKTLQTALHPPDWLRGNYLAVRYEDLVVEPIKTLRQVYSFVNLTVSPEMEKFALNMTSGPGYSSKPFVVSARNATQALSAWRTALSFPQIKQVEEYCQQPMALLGYERAGSPEEVKDLSRTLLRKPRL
;
A
#
# COMPACT_ATOMS: atom_id res chain seq x y z
N LYS A 1 18.24 19.55 28.66
CA LYS A 1 18.07 18.12 29.00
C LYS A 1 16.57 17.85 29.16
N LYS A 2 15.94 17.30 28.11
CA LYS A 2 14.56 16.77 28.14
C LYS A 2 14.60 15.51 27.28
N GLU A 3 15.04 14.42 27.89
CA GLU A 3 14.80 13.07 27.38
C GLU A 3 13.38 12.71 27.78
N GLY A 4 12.51 12.56 26.78
CA GLY A 4 11.09 12.24 26.98
C GLY A 4 10.45 11.58 25.76
N GLY A 5 11.24 10.90 24.92
CA GLY A 5 10.78 10.27 23.67
C GLY A 5 10.77 8.74 23.68
N GLY A 6 11.38 8.07 24.66
CA GLY A 6 11.64 6.63 24.57
C GLY A 6 10.40 5.73 24.48
N GLY A 7 9.36 5.97 25.29
CA GLY A 7 8.25 5.02 25.44
C GLY A 7 7.36 4.84 24.20
N SER A 8 7.10 5.91 23.45
CA SER A 8 6.25 5.85 22.24
C SER A 8 6.96 5.13 21.08
N ASP A 9 8.28 5.31 20.98
CA ASP A 9 9.08 4.74 19.90
C ASP A 9 9.26 3.23 20.09
N TYR A 10 9.42 2.74 21.33
CA TYR A 10 9.51 1.28 21.59
C TYR A 10 8.24 0.51 21.20
N HIS A 11 7.06 1.07 21.49
CA HIS A 11 5.79 0.44 21.09
C HIS A 11 5.59 0.44 19.58
N ALA A 12 5.99 1.52 18.90
CA ALA A 12 5.94 1.58 17.44
C ALA A 12 6.90 0.57 16.80
N LEU A 13 8.11 0.40 17.35
CA LEU A 13 9.09 -0.58 16.89
C LEU A 13 8.60 -2.03 17.04
N GLY A 14 8.10 -2.39 18.22
CA GLY A 14 7.55 -3.74 18.46
C GLY A 14 6.33 -4.03 17.57
N ALA A 15 5.45 -3.03 17.37
CA ALA A 15 4.33 -3.17 16.45
C ALA A 15 4.80 -3.39 15.00
N MET A 16 5.81 -2.64 14.56
CA MET A 16 6.34 -2.75 13.20
C MET A 16 6.98 -4.10 12.91
N GLU A 17 7.72 -4.65 13.86
CA GLU A 17 8.27 -6.01 13.77
C GLU A 17 7.16 -7.06 13.59
N VAL A 18 6.11 -6.99 14.41
CA VAL A 18 4.97 -7.92 14.33
C VAL A 18 4.21 -7.75 13.02
N ILE A 19 3.94 -6.51 12.61
CA ILE A 19 3.20 -6.22 11.36
C ILE A 19 3.98 -6.72 10.15
N CYS A 20 5.26 -6.36 10.04
CA CYS A 20 6.05 -6.67 8.84
C CYS A 20 6.46 -8.14 8.78
N SER A 21 6.71 -8.81 9.91
CA SER A 21 6.92 -10.26 9.93
C SER A 21 5.64 -11.04 9.60
N SER A 22 4.47 -10.60 10.09
CA SER A 22 3.17 -11.20 9.74
C SER A 22 2.84 -11.02 8.27
N MET A 23 3.08 -9.81 7.73
CA MET A 23 2.92 -9.52 6.31
C MET A 23 3.85 -10.39 5.46
N ALA A 24 5.13 -10.50 5.83
CA ALA A 24 6.08 -11.35 5.13
C ALA A 24 5.60 -12.82 5.05
N LYS A 25 5.13 -13.39 6.17
CA LYS A 25 4.58 -14.75 6.21
C LYS A 25 3.35 -14.92 5.32
N THR A 26 2.44 -13.94 5.34
CA THR A 26 1.24 -13.94 4.51
C THR A 26 1.61 -13.90 3.03
N LEU A 27 2.53 -13.01 2.64
CA LEU A 27 2.98 -12.88 1.26
C LEU A 27 3.77 -14.10 0.77
N GLN A 28 4.57 -14.74 1.64
CA GLN A 28 5.24 -16.00 1.30
C GLN A 28 4.23 -17.11 1.02
N THR A 29 3.15 -17.17 1.80
CA THR A 29 2.05 -18.12 1.57
C THR A 29 1.33 -17.81 0.26
N ALA A 30 1.10 -16.54 -0.06
CA ALA A 30 0.51 -16.14 -1.33
C ALA A 30 1.41 -16.47 -2.53
N LEU A 31 2.74 -16.33 -2.39
CA LEU A 31 3.72 -16.63 -3.43
C LEU A 31 3.87 -18.15 -3.66
N HIS A 32 3.77 -18.94 -2.60
CA HIS A 32 3.85 -20.40 -2.63
C HIS A 32 2.55 -20.99 -2.05
N PRO A 33 1.42 -20.86 -2.78
CA PRO A 33 0.13 -21.20 -2.22
C PRO A 33 0.01 -22.71 -2.01
N PRO A 34 -0.49 -23.16 -0.84
CA PRO A 34 -0.93 -24.54 -0.68
C PRO A 34 -2.08 -24.82 -1.65
N ASP A 35 -2.35 -26.10 -1.91
CA ASP A 35 -3.29 -26.50 -2.96
C ASP A 35 -4.70 -25.91 -2.78
N TRP A 36 -5.16 -25.78 -1.54
CA TRP A 36 -6.46 -25.18 -1.24
C TRP A 36 -6.54 -23.67 -1.52
N LEU A 37 -5.40 -22.96 -1.53
CA LEU A 37 -5.33 -21.51 -1.77
C LEU A 37 -5.08 -21.18 -3.24
N ARG A 38 -4.48 -22.10 -3.99
CA ARG A 38 -4.13 -21.93 -5.40
C ARG A 38 -5.38 -21.59 -6.23
N GLY A 39 -5.37 -20.43 -6.88
CA GLY A 39 -6.52 -19.93 -7.64
C GLY A 39 -7.67 -19.35 -6.79
N ASN A 40 -7.59 -19.44 -5.45
CA ASN A 40 -8.59 -18.95 -4.51
C ASN A 40 -8.12 -17.71 -3.71
N TYR A 41 -6.97 -17.14 -4.08
CA TYR A 41 -6.43 -15.93 -3.49
C TYR A 41 -5.99 -14.93 -4.55
N LEU A 42 -6.36 -13.66 -4.37
CA LEU A 42 -5.94 -12.55 -5.20
C LEU A 42 -5.37 -11.45 -4.30
N ALA A 43 -4.08 -11.12 -4.48
CA ALA A 43 -3.49 -9.93 -3.90
C ALA A 43 -3.81 -8.72 -4.77
N VAL A 44 -4.39 -7.67 -4.16
CA VAL A 44 -4.65 -6.39 -4.83
C VAL A 44 -3.87 -5.30 -4.10
N ARG A 45 -2.95 -4.67 -4.80
CA ARG A 45 -2.17 -3.55 -4.28
C ARG A 45 -2.95 -2.26 -4.47
N TYR A 46 -3.13 -1.49 -3.40
CA TYR A 46 -3.91 -0.26 -3.41
C TYR A 46 -3.43 0.73 -4.48
N GLU A 47 -2.11 0.83 -4.65
CA GLU A 47 -1.47 1.71 -5.60
C GLU A 47 -1.84 1.40 -7.05
N ASP A 48 -1.90 0.12 -7.42
CA ASP A 48 -2.31 -0.29 -8.77
C ASP A 48 -3.80 -0.04 -9.00
N LEU A 49 -4.61 -0.23 -7.95
CA LEU A 49 -6.04 0.07 -7.99
C LEU A 49 -6.30 1.55 -8.26
N VAL A 50 -5.57 2.44 -7.60
CA VAL A 50 -5.85 3.88 -7.73
C VAL A 50 -5.27 4.48 -9.01
N VAL A 51 -4.16 3.92 -9.52
CA VAL A 51 -3.56 4.34 -10.80
C VAL A 51 -4.33 3.77 -11.99
N GLU A 52 -4.74 2.50 -11.96
CA GLU A 52 -5.50 1.84 -13.02
C GLU A 52 -6.81 1.21 -12.47
N PRO A 53 -7.80 2.02 -12.06
CA PRO A 53 -9.01 1.54 -11.37
C PRO A 53 -9.84 0.56 -12.20
N ILE A 54 -10.05 0.86 -13.49
CA ILE A 54 -10.86 0.00 -14.36
C ILE A 54 -10.17 -1.35 -14.60
N LYS A 55 -8.86 -1.34 -14.84
CA LYS A 55 -8.07 -2.55 -15.06
C LYS A 55 -8.09 -3.45 -13.83
N THR A 56 -7.84 -2.86 -12.66
CA THR A 56 -7.83 -3.59 -11.39
C THR A 56 -9.22 -4.12 -11.04
N LEU A 57 -10.28 -3.33 -11.26
CA LEU A 57 -11.66 -3.76 -11.07
C LEU A 57 -12.01 -4.98 -11.93
N ARG A 58 -11.65 -4.94 -13.23
CA ARG A 58 -11.87 -6.06 -14.15
C ARG A 58 -11.10 -7.31 -13.74
N GLN A 59 -9.87 -7.17 -13.26
CA GLN A 59 -9.08 -8.28 -12.72
C GLN A 59 -9.77 -8.92 -11.51
N VAL A 60 -10.25 -8.12 -10.57
CA VAL A 60 -10.96 -8.61 -9.37
C VAL A 60 -12.26 -9.31 -9.75
N TYR A 61 -13.07 -8.72 -10.63
CA TYR A 61 -14.33 -9.31 -11.06
C TYR A 61 -14.12 -10.62 -11.83
N SER A 62 -13.15 -10.66 -12.72
CA SER A 62 -12.75 -11.88 -13.44
C SER A 62 -12.32 -13.00 -12.49
N PHE A 63 -11.56 -12.66 -11.45
CA PHE A 63 -11.12 -13.61 -10.43
C PHE A 63 -12.29 -14.27 -9.68
N VAL A 64 -13.36 -13.51 -9.39
CA VAL A 64 -14.60 -14.06 -8.77
C VAL A 64 -15.65 -14.52 -9.79
N ASN A 65 -15.27 -14.65 -11.07
CA ASN A 65 -16.14 -15.07 -12.17
C ASN A 65 -17.41 -14.21 -12.34
N LEU A 66 -17.26 -12.89 -12.21
CA LEU A 66 -18.32 -11.90 -12.43
C LEU A 66 -17.99 -11.00 -13.61
N THR A 67 -19.04 -10.49 -14.27
CA THR A 67 -18.93 -9.47 -15.32
C THR A 67 -19.04 -8.08 -14.72
N VAL A 68 -18.11 -7.18 -15.06
CA VAL A 68 -18.17 -5.78 -14.64
C VAL A 68 -19.24 -5.04 -15.44
N SER A 69 -20.11 -4.28 -14.76
CA SER A 69 -21.05 -3.38 -15.42
C SER A 69 -20.44 -2.00 -15.68
N PRO A 70 -20.90 -1.26 -16.72
CA PRO A 70 -20.44 0.12 -16.97
C PRO A 70 -20.63 1.06 -15.77
N GLU A 71 -21.68 0.86 -14.98
CA GLU A 71 -21.96 1.65 -13.78
C GLU A 71 -20.91 1.40 -12.70
N MET A 72 -20.44 0.17 -12.57
CA MET A 72 -19.39 -0.19 -11.62
C MET A 72 -18.03 0.39 -12.01
N GLU A 73 -17.72 0.41 -13.32
CA GLU A 73 -16.54 1.09 -13.84
C GLU A 73 -16.57 2.59 -13.52
N LYS A 74 -17.73 3.23 -13.78
CA LYS A 74 -17.94 4.63 -13.46
C LYS A 74 -17.84 4.89 -11.95
N PHE A 75 -18.38 4.00 -11.12
CA PHE A 75 -18.27 4.09 -9.66
C PHE A 75 -16.81 4.04 -9.20
N ALA A 76 -16.03 3.08 -9.69
CA ALA A 76 -14.61 2.96 -9.34
C ALA A 76 -13.82 4.22 -9.72
N LEU A 77 -14.01 4.74 -10.94
CA LEU A 77 -13.37 5.98 -11.39
C LEU A 77 -13.74 7.19 -10.52
N ASN A 78 -15.02 7.33 -10.20
CA ASN A 78 -15.51 8.44 -9.38
C ASN A 78 -14.93 8.38 -7.96
N MET A 79 -14.81 7.19 -7.38
CA MET A 79 -14.26 7.01 -6.03
C MET A 79 -12.77 7.35 -5.94
N THR A 80 -11.99 7.08 -6.99
CA THR A 80 -10.54 7.38 -7.03
C THR A 80 -10.18 8.78 -7.53
N SER A 81 -11.13 9.47 -8.17
CA SER A 81 -10.95 10.80 -8.79
C SER A 81 -11.70 11.92 -8.06
N GLY A 82 -12.01 11.71 -6.77
CA GLY A 82 -12.83 12.64 -5.99
C GLY A 82 -12.11 13.95 -5.61
N PRO A 83 -12.87 14.99 -5.21
CA PRO A 83 -12.31 16.26 -4.79
C PRO A 83 -11.71 16.17 -3.38
N GLY A 84 -10.43 15.79 -3.32
CA GLY A 84 -9.57 16.02 -2.16
C GLY A 84 -9.61 14.99 -1.03
N TYR A 85 -9.01 15.37 0.09
CA TYR A 85 -8.76 14.53 1.26
C TYR A 85 -9.79 14.83 2.37
N SER A 86 -10.42 13.79 2.93
CA SER A 86 -11.29 13.93 4.11
C SER A 86 -10.49 13.73 5.39
N SER A 87 -10.70 14.61 6.38
CA SER A 87 -10.09 14.48 7.71
C SER A 87 -10.69 13.36 8.56
N LYS A 88 -11.74 12.69 8.08
CA LYS A 88 -12.40 11.59 8.80
C LYS A 88 -11.81 10.22 8.39
N PRO A 89 -11.17 9.48 9.32
CA PRO A 89 -10.39 8.28 8.99
C PRO A 89 -11.22 7.06 8.54
N PHE A 90 -12.53 7.04 8.76
CA PHE A 90 -13.40 5.89 8.43
C PHE A 90 -14.51 6.20 7.43
N VAL A 91 -14.50 7.39 6.84
CA VAL A 91 -15.53 7.77 5.86
C VAL A 91 -15.12 7.29 4.47
N VAL A 92 -15.93 6.39 3.91
CA VAL A 92 -15.81 5.99 2.50
C VAL A 92 -16.43 7.08 1.65
N SER A 93 -15.58 7.86 0.97
CA SER A 93 -15.98 8.92 0.06
C SER A 93 -15.04 8.93 -1.13
N ALA A 94 -15.49 9.55 -2.23
CA ALA A 94 -14.59 9.86 -3.33
C ALA A 94 -13.43 10.73 -2.83
N ARG A 95 -12.20 10.38 -3.16
CA ARG A 95 -10.97 11.08 -2.73
C ARG A 95 -9.98 11.18 -3.88
N ASN A 96 -9.05 12.14 -3.81
CA ASN A 96 -7.87 12.11 -4.66
C ASN A 96 -6.92 11.02 -4.16
N ALA A 97 -7.04 9.84 -4.74
CA ALA A 97 -6.34 8.66 -4.26
C ALA A 97 -4.81 8.74 -4.49
N THR A 98 -4.37 9.47 -5.52
CA THR A 98 -2.95 9.76 -5.78
C THR A 98 -2.32 10.59 -4.65
N GLN A 99 -3.07 11.55 -4.10
CA GLN A 99 -2.61 12.31 -2.94
C GLN A 99 -2.47 11.42 -1.69
N ALA A 100 -3.41 10.50 -1.46
CA ALA A 100 -3.35 9.56 -0.35
C ALA A 100 -2.16 8.60 -0.48
N LEU A 101 -1.89 8.10 -1.70
CA LEU A 101 -0.79 7.20 -2.03
C LEU A 101 0.59 7.79 -1.67
N SER A 102 0.77 9.10 -1.86
CA SER A 102 2.04 9.79 -1.61
C SER A 102 2.11 10.52 -0.27
N ALA A 103 1.05 10.49 0.56
CA ALA A 103 0.96 11.31 1.78
C ALA A 103 2.07 11.01 2.80
N TRP A 104 2.51 9.74 2.91
CA TRP A 104 3.59 9.35 3.81
C TRP A 104 4.93 10.03 3.48
N ARG A 105 5.17 10.35 2.19
CA ARG A 105 6.41 10.98 1.71
C ARG A 105 6.59 12.38 2.29
N THR A 106 5.50 13.08 2.59
CA THR A 106 5.53 14.40 3.22
C THR A 106 5.35 14.33 4.74
N ALA A 107 4.61 13.35 5.25
CA ALA A 107 4.30 13.19 6.67
C ALA A 107 5.44 12.62 7.52
N LEU A 108 6.26 11.72 6.96
CA LEU A 108 7.34 11.06 7.69
C LEU A 108 8.70 11.74 7.45
N SER A 109 9.56 11.69 8.47
CA SER A 109 10.97 12.06 8.33
C SER A 109 11.76 10.94 7.64
N PHE A 110 12.88 11.29 7.00
CA PHE A 110 13.73 10.31 6.34
C PHE A 110 14.23 9.19 7.29
N PRO A 111 14.65 9.46 8.53
CA PRO A 111 15.01 8.40 9.48
C PRO A 111 13.84 7.43 9.79
N GLN A 112 12.62 7.94 9.96
CA GLN A 112 11.44 7.09 10.16
C GLN A 112 11.16 6.20 8.94
N ILE A 113 11.33 6.75 7.73
CA ILE A 113 11.19 5.98 6.48
C ILE A 113 12.24 4.87 6.42
N LYS A 114 13.52 5.17 6.70
CA LYS A 114 14.57 4.15 6.72
C LYS A 114 14.30 3.05 7.74
N GLN A 115 13.77 3.41 8.90
CA GLN A 115 13.37 2.45 9.93
C GLN A 115 12.27 1.50 9.41
N VAL A 116 11.21 2.03 8.77
CA VAL A 116 10.18 1.18 8.14
C VAL A 116 10.79 0.28 7.06
N GLU A 117 11.63 0.83 6.19
CA GLU A 117 12.28 0.07 5.12
C GLU A 117 13.18 -1.07 5.63
N GLU A 118 13.81 -0.90 6.79
CA GLU A 118 14.64 -1.92 7.42
C GLU A 118 13.80 -3.07 7.97
N TYR A 119 12.76 -2.77 8.73
CA TYR A 119 11.89 -3.80 9.32
C TYR A 119 11.02 -4.50 8.27
N CYS A 120 10.62 -3.78 7.22
CA CYS A 120 9.67 -4.24 6.22
C CYS A 120 10.35 -4.57 4.88
N GLN A 121 11.67 -4.73 4.86
CA GLN A 121 12.43 -4.98 3.63
C GLN A 121 11.87 -6.15 2.80
N GLN A 122 11.56 -7.28 3.45
CA GLN A 122 11.05 -8.47 2.78
C GLN A 122 9.65 -8.27 2.16
N PRO A 123 8.61 -7.82 2.90
CA PRO A 123 7.31 -7.57 2.29
C PRO A 123 7.37 -6.45 1.25
N MET A 124 8.20 -5.42 1.45
CA MET A 124 8.42 -4.37 0.45
C MET A 124 8.96 -4.93 -0.87
N ALA A 125 9.97 -5.80 -0.80
CA ALA A 125 10.56 -6.39 -1.99
C ALA A 125 9.58 -7.27 -2.78
N LEU A 126 8.69 -8.00 -2.08
CA LEU A 126 7.64 -8.86 -2.67
C LEU A 126 6.52 -8.03 -3.31
N LEU A 127 6.07 -6.98 -2.63
CA LEU A 127 5.02 -6.08 -3.11
C LEU A 127 5.53 -5.05 -4.13
N GLY A 128 6.84 -5.00 -4.38
CA GLY A 128 7.44 -4.12 -5.36
C GLY A 128 7.54 -2.67 -4.90
N TYR A 129 7.71 -2.42 -3.60
CA TYR A 129 8.04 -1.10 -3.06
C TYR A 129 9.56 -0.90 -3.07
N GLU A 130 10.00 0.19 -3.71
CA GLU A 130 11.40 0.58 -3.77
C GLU A 130 11.79 1.40 -2.54
N ARG A 131 13.04 1.24 -2.12
CA ARG A 131 13.63 1.98 -1.01
C ARG A 131 14.12 3.34 -1.49
N ALA A 132 13.88 4.37 -0.71
CA ALA A 132 14.43 5.68 -0.98
C ALA A 132 15.92 5.74 -0.60
N GLY A 133 16.72 6.22 -1.53
CA GLY A 133 18.15 6.46 -1.38
C GLY A 133 18.47 7.79 -0.70
N SER A 134 17.61 8.80 -0.83
CA SER A 134 17.84 10.12 -0.23
C SER A 134 16.55 10.84 0.20
N PRO A 135 16.64 11.85 1.09
CA PRO A 135 15.51 12.69 1.45
C PRO A 135 14.88 13.40 0.24
N GLU A 136 15.70 13.83 -0.73
CA GLU A 136 15.25 14.50 -1.95
C GLU A 136 14.44 13.55 -2.82
N GLU A 137 14.90 12.29 -2.94
CA GLU A 137 14.15 11.25 -3.65
C GLU A 137 12.79 10.99 -2.99
N VAL A 138 12.69 11.01 -1.66
CA VAL A 138 11.40 10.90 -0.97
C VAL A 138 10.49 12.07 -1.34
N LYS A 139 10.99 13.30 -1.46
CA LYS A 139 10.14 14.48 -1.74
C LYS A 139 9.77 14.63 -3.22
N ASP A 140 10.48 13.97 -4.13
CA ASP A 140 10.17 14.01 -5.56
C ASP A 140 8.94 13.16 -5.92
N LEU A 141 7.76 13.76 -5.82
CA LEU A 141 6.49 13.09 -6.15
C LEU A 141 6.33 12.69 -7.62
N SER A 142 7.18 13.21 -8.52
CA SER A 142 7.17 12.80 -9.93
C SER A 142 7.83 11.43 -10.14
N ARG A 143 8.67 11.01 -9.18
CA ARG A 143 9.36 9.72 -9.19
C ARG A 143 8.52 8.65 -8.50
N THR A 144 8.30 7.55 -9.21
CA THR A 144 7.67 6.35 -8.66
C THR A 144 8.64 5.58 -7.76
N LEU A 145 8.15 5.15 -6.60
CA LEU A 145 8.82 4.19 -5.71
C LEU A 145 8.16 2.81 -5.81
N LEU A 146 7.54 2.52 -6.96
CA LEU A 146 6.84 1.28 -7.25
C LEU A 146 7.48 0.60 -8.45
N ARG A 147 7.66 -0.71 -8.32
CA ARG A 147 7.90 -1.65 -9.41
C ARG A 147 6.79 -2.69 -9.48
N LYS A 148 6.85 -3.57 -10.49
CA LYS A 148 5.94 -4.71 -10.59
C LYS A 148 6.09 -5.63 -9.35
N PRO A 149 4.99 -5.98 -8.65
CA PRO A 149 5.02 -6.98 -7.59
C PRO A 149 5.53 -8.34 -8.09
N ARG A 150 6.05 -9.15 -7.17
CA ARG A 150 6.50 -10.53 -7.43
C ARG A 150 5.44 -11.59 -7.18
N LEU A 151 4.30 -11.19 -6.62
CA LEU A 151 3.13 -12.03 -6.35
C LEU A 151 2.36 -12.33 -7.64
#